data_AF-A0A2E7VGZ2-F1
#
_entry.id   AF-A0A2E7VGZ2-F1
#
_cell.length_a   1.000
_cell.length_b   1.000
_cell.length_c   1.000
_cell.angle_alpha   90.00
_cell.angle_beta   90.00
_cell.angle_gamma   90.00
#
_symmetry.space_group_name_H-M   'P 1'
#
loop_
_entity.id
_entity.type
_entity.pdbx_description
1 polymer ?
#
loop_
_entity_poly.entity_id
_entity_poly.type
_entity_poly.pdbx_seq_one_letter_code
_entity_poly.pdbx_strand_id
1 'polypeptide(L)'
;ANKVSCGADFVTTQLFFDNAKYFSFVDSCRAGGIDVPVLPGLLPVGSLSQIKRFCAMCGATLPDELTRCLEAAGDDSSAVGQVGADWAYGQLAELLDDGAPGFHIYCLNKSKVVIEALERLRADGRFRAG
;
A
#
# COMPACT_ATOMS: atom_id res chain seq x y z
N ALA A 1 7.46 -20.37 -7.17
CA ALA A 1 6.60 -21.32 -7.89
C ALA A 1 5.69 -22.15 -6.97
N ASN A 2 6.20 -22.79 -5.90
CA ASN A 2 5.48 -23.87 -5.19
C ASN A 2 4.07 -23.53 -4.58
N LYS A 3 3.82 -22.29 -4.13
CA LYS A 3 2.51 -21.91 -3.55
C LYS A 3 1.42 -21.65 -4.60
N VAL A 4 1.78 -21.15 -5.78
CA VAL A 4 0.83 -20.80 -6.85
C VAL A 4 0.41 -22.05 -7.62
N SER A 5 1.32 -23.01 -7.76
CA SER A 5 1.05 -24.34 -8.33
C SER A 5 0.02 -25.18 -7.54
N CYS A 6 -0.43 -24.71 -6.37
CA CYS A 6 -1.49 -25.34 -5.57
C CYS A 6 -2.89 -24.75 -5.81
N GLY A 7 -3.08 -23.89 -6.82
CA GLY A 7 -4.41 -23.38 -7.21
C GLY A 7 -4.81 -22.04 -6.58
N ALA A 8 -3.84 -21.17 -6.28
CA ALA A 8 -4.15 -19.80 -5.86
C ALA A 8 -4.52 -18.95 -7.10
N ASP A 9 -5.73 -18.37 -7.10
CA ASP A 9 -6.21 -17.52 -8.21
C ASP A 9 -5.53 -16.15 -8.27
N PHE A 10 -4.95 -15.69 -7.15
CA PHE A 10 -4.17 -14.46 -7.04
C PHE A 10 -3.22 -14.52 -5.84
N VAL A 11 -2.28 -13.58 -5.77
CA VAL A 11 -1.36 -13.38 -4.65
C VAL A 11 -1.54 -11.96 -4.12
N THR A 12 -1.51 -11.77 -2.80
CA THR A 12 -1.37 -10.43 -2.21
C THR A 12 0.04 -10.25 -1.69
N THR A 13 0.66 -9.08 -1.90
CA THR A 13 1.97 -8.78 -1.30
C THR A 13 1.85 -8.48 0.19
N GLN A 14 2.97 -8.57 0.90
CA GLN A 14 3.11 -7.89 2.20
C GLN A 14 3.08 -6.36 1.99
N LEU A 15 2.86 -5.60 3.07
CA LEU A 15 2.91 -4.14 3.06
C LEU A 15 4.23 -3.58 2.51
N PHE A 16 4.13 -2.48 1.77
CA PHE A 16 5.25 -1.72 1.23
C PHE A 16 4.88 -0.24 1.10
N PHE A 17 5.90 0.62 1.01
CA PHE A 17 5.75 2.07 0.87
C PHE A 17 6.43 2.63 -0.38
N ASP A 18 7.00 1.75 -1.20
CA ASP A 18 7.76 2.08 -2.40
C ASP A 18 7.22 1.22 -3.54
N ASN A 19 6.53 1.88 -4.48
CA ASN A 19 5.86 1.20 -5.59
C ASN A 19 6.86 0.53 -6.55
N ALA A 20 8.08 1.03 -6.67
CA ALA A 20 9.11 0.41 -7.49
C ALA A 20 9.50 -0.99 -6.95
N LYS A 21 9.49 -1.17 -5.62
CA LYS A 21 9.71 -2.50 -5.02
C LYS A 21 8.60 -3.48 -5.34
N TYR A 22 7.34 -3.01 -5.40
CA TYR A 22 6.22 -3.83 -5.82
C TYR A 22 6.38 -4.27 -7.28
N PHE A 23 6.64 -3.35 -8.21
CA PHE A 23 6.79 -3.71 -9.62
C PHE A 23 8.00 -4.61 -9.88
N SER A 24 9.13 -4.34 -9.22
CA SER A 24 10.30 -5.23 -9.28
C SER A 24 10.01 -6.65 -8.78
N PHE A 25 9.16 -6.77 -7.74
CA PHE A 25 8.69 -8.06 -7.26
C PHE A 25 7.77 -8.75 -8.27
N VAL A 26 6.84 -8.02 -8.89
CA VAL A 26 5.98 -8.55 -9.96
C VAL A 26 6.82 -9.07 -11.12
N ASP A 27 7.80 -8.31 -11.59
CA ASP A 27 8.72 -8.73 -12.67
C ASP A 27 9.46 -10.02 -12.30
N SER A 28 9.95 -10.11 -11.06
CA SER A 28 10.61 -11.32 -10.54
C SER A 28 9.65 -12.52 -10.49
N CYS A 29 8.38 -12.31 -10.14
CA CYS A 29 7.35 -13.35 -10.19
C CYS A 29 7.12 -13.84 -11.62
N ARG A 30 7.00 -12.93 -12.59
CA ARG A 30 6.81 -13.26 -14.01
C ARG A 30 8.02 -14.02 -14.57
N ALA A 31 9.24 -13.57 -14.28
CA ALA A 31 10.46 -14.28 -14.65
C ALA A 31 10.53 -15.70 -14.05
N GLY A 32 9.90 -15.92 -12.90
CA GLY A 32 9.77 -17.21 -12.23
C GLY A 32 8.55 -18.05 -12.65
N GLY A 33 7.82 -17.67 -13.70
CA GLY A 33 6.65 -18.40 -14.23
C GLY A 33 5.40 -18.32 -13.35
N ILE A 34 5.27 -17.28 -12.53
CA ILE A 34 4.05 -17.00 -11.76
C ILE A 34 3.25 -15.98 -12.56
N ASP A 35 2.12 -16.39 -13.16
CA ASP A 35 1.30 -15.52 -14.04
C ASP A 35 -0.02 -15.05 -13.42
N VAL A 36 -0.36 -15.54 -12.22
CA VAL A 36 -1.55 -15.09 -11.51
C VAL A 36 -1.46 -13.60 -11.14
N PRO A 37 -2.59 -12.88 -11.02
CA PRO A 37 -2.62 -11.51 -10.53
C PRO A 37 -1.90 -11.37 -9.19
N VAL A 38 -1.06 -10.35 -9.07
CA VAL A 38 -0.41 -9.97 -7.81
C VAL A 38 -1.04 -8.65 -7.39
N LEU A 39 -1.79 -8.66 -6.28
CA LEU A 39 -2.41 -7.48 -5.72
C LEU A 39 -1.44 -6.81 -4.72
N PRO A 40 -1.17 -5.51 -4.85
CA PRO A 40 -0.38 -4.77 -3.88
C PRO A 40 -1.13 -4.71 -2.54
N GLY A 41 -0.45 -5.09 -1.46
CA GLY A 41 -0.90 -4.91 -0.09
C GLY A 41 -0.45 -3.56 0.47
N LEU A 42 -1.39 -2.66 0.78
CA LEU A 42 -1.11 -1.32 1.29
C LEU A 42 -1.63 -1.12 2.71
N LEU A 43 -0.87 -0.37 3.50
CA LEU A 43 -1.23 0.00 4.87
C LEU A 43 -1.16 1.53 5.04
N PRO A 44 -2.31 2.22 5.04
CA PRO A 44 -2.34 3.66 5.31
C PRO A 44 -1.85 3.97 6.73
N VAL A 45 -0.96 4.96 6.84
CA VAL A 45 -0.31 5.26 8.12
C VAL A 45 -1.20 6.13 9.00
N GLY A 46 -1.60 5.62 10.15
CA GLY A 46 -2.34 6.39 11.16
C GLY A 46 -1.57 6.62 12.46
N SER A 47 -0.27 6.31 12.49
CA SER A 47 0.63 6.48 13.64
C SER A 47 2.07 6.09 13.26
N LEU A 48 3.04 6.97 13.54
CA LEU A 48 4.46 6.70 13.29
C LEU A 48 5.00 5.53 14.12
N SER A 49 4.64 5.47 15.40
CA SER A 49 5.11 4.41 16.30
C SER A 49 4.56 3.04 15.91
N GLN A 50 3.28 2.99 15.50
CA GLN A 50 2.65 1.78 15.01
C GLN A 50 3.32 1.29 13.71
N ILE A 51 3.57 2.19 12.76
CA ILE A 51 4.15 1.79 11.48
C ILE A 51 5.61 1.36 11.59
N LYS A 52 6.42 2.02 12.43
CA LYS A 52 7.79 1.59 12.74
C LYS A 52 7.81 0.16 13.29
N ARG A 53 6.86 -0.20 14.17
CA ARG A 53 6.73 -1.57 14.70
C ARG A 53 6.35 -2.59 13.62
N PHE A 54 5.39 -2.27 12.76
CA PHE A 54 5.03 -3.18 11.66
C PHE A 54 6.19 -3.40 10.71
N CYS A 55 6.89 -2.34 10.31
CA CYS A 55 8.08 -2.41 9.47
C CYS A 55 9.15 -3.32 10.08
N ALA A 56 9.44 -3.15 11.38
CA ALA A 56 10.41 -4.00 12.07
C ALA A 56 10.01 -5.49 12.11
N MET A 57 8.72 -5.81 12.22
CA MET A 57 8.24 -7.19 12.24
C MET A 57 8.25 -7.87 10.86
N CYS A 58 7.95 -7.15 9.79
CA CYS A 58 7.84 -7.72 8.44
C CYS A 58 9.06 -7.45 7.54
N GLY A 59 10.03 -6.66 8.00
CA GLY A 59 11.22 -6.28 7.24
C GLY A 59 10.97 -5.19 6.20
N ALA A 60 9.78 -4.57 6.18
CA ALA A 60 9.50 -3.45 5.28
C ALA A 60 10.32 -2.20 5.70
N THR A 61 10.66 -1.37 4.71
CA THR A 61 11.37 -0.10 4.94
C THR A 61 10.38 1.05 4.84
N LEU A 62 10.39 1.93 5.84
CA LEU A 62 9.66 3.19 5.79
C LEU A 62 10.53 4.24 5.06
N PRO A 63 10.04 4.91 4.02
CA PRO A 63 10.79 5.96 3.31
C PRO A 63 11.13 7.13 4.23
N ASP A 64 12.30 7.73 4.00
CA ASP A 64 12.78 8.87 4.80
C ASP A 64 11.84 10.08 4.67
N GLU A 65 11.26 10.30 3.49
CA GLU A 65 10.28 11.35 3.25
C GLU A 65 9.03 11.16 4.10
N LEU A 66 8.41 9.97 4.04
CA LEU A 66 7.25 9.65 4.86
C LEU A 66 7.57 9.76 6.36
N THR A 67 8.75 9.30 6.77
CA THR A 67 9.21 9.43 8.16
C THR A 67 9.30 10.89 8.59
N ARG A 68 9.92 11.76 7.78
CA ARG A 68 10.02 13.20 8.09
C ARG A 68 8.67 13.88 8.16
N CYS A 69 7.75 13.57 7.24
CA CYS A 69 6.39 14.14 7.27
C CYS A 69 5.63 13.72 8.53
N LEU A 70 5.74 12.45 8.94
CA LEU A 70 5.10 11.95 10.16
C LEU A 70 5.74 12.52 11.44
N GLU A 71 7.06 12.72 11.45
CA GLU A 71 7.76 13.34 12.57
C GLU A 71 7.40 14.82 12.70
N ALA A 72 7.25 15.55 11.58
CA ALA A 72 6.79 16.93 11.57
C ALA A 72 5.33 17.09 12.05
N ALA A 73 4.47 16.09 11.81
CA ALA A 73 3.10 16.07 12.33
C ALA A 73 3.03 15.83 13.85
N GLY A 74 4.07 15.22 14.43
CA GLY A 74 4.17 15.00 15.88
C GLY A 74 3.01 14.19 16.47
N ASP A 75 2.42 14.71 17.54
CA ASP A 75 1.29 14.09 18.26
C ASP A 75 -0.09 14.55 17.75
N ASP A 76 -0.14 15.41 16.72
CA ASP A 76 -1.40 15.81 16.10
C ASP A 76 -1.97 14.66 15.26
N SER A 77 -2.91 13.95 15.84
CA SER A 77 -3.59 12.81 15.20
C SER A 77 -4.28 13.17 13.87
N SER A 78 -4.73 14.41 13.70
CA SER A 78 -5.33 14.88 12.45
C SER A 78 -4.26 15.08 11.38
N ALA A 79 -3.16 15.75 11.73
CA ALA A 79 -2.03 15.95 10.82
C ALA A 79 -1.39 14.61 10.41
N VAL A 80 -1.19 13.68 11.35
CA VAL A 80 -0.70 12.33 11.06
C VAL A 80 -1.65 11.59 10.12
N GLY A 81 -2.96 11.68 10.36
CA GLY A 81 -3.98 11.08 9.48
C GLY A 81 -3.93 11.63 8.06
N GLN A 82 -3.74 12.96 7.92
CA GLN A 82 -3.61 13.62 6.63
C GLN A 82 -2.37 13.13 5.86
N VAL A 83 -1.20 13.10 6.51
CA VAL A 83 0.04 12.57 5.91
C VAL A 83 -0.16 11.13 5.43
N GLY A 84 -0.82 10.31 6.25
CA GLY A 84 -1.14 8.92 5.90
C GLY A 84 -2.09 8.79 4.70
N ALA A 85 -3.12 9.63 4.63
CA ALA A 85 -4.09 9.64 3.55
C ALA A 85 -3.44 10.10 2.24
N ASP A 86 -2.63 11.16 2.30
CA ASP A 86 -1.92 11.72 1.15
C ASP A 86 -0.93 10.70 0.57
N TRP A 87 -0.15 10.05 1.43
CA TRP A 87 0.79 9.00 1.01
C TRP A 87 0.07 7.79 0.40
N ALA A 88 -0.99 7.30 1.05
CA ALA A 88 -1.75 6.17 0.56
C ALA A 88 -2.44 6.48 -0.78
N TYR A 89 -3.00 7.68 -0.94
CA TYR A 89 -3.56 8.16 -2.20
C TYR A 89 -2.49 8.16 -3.29
N GLY A 90 -1.32 8.76 -3.04
CA GLY A 90 -0.23 8.81 -4.01
C GLY A 90 0.22 7.42 -4.47
N GLN A 91 0.44 6.50 -3.52
CA GLN A 91 0.79 5.12 -3.85
C GLN A 91 -0.28 4.43 -4.68
N LEU A 92 -1.55 4.51 -4.27
CA LEU A 92 -2.66 3.87 -4.98
C LEU A 92 -2.84 4.45 -6.38
N ALA A 93 -2.73 5.77 -6.53
CA ALA A 93 -2.86 6.45 -7.80
C ALA A 93 -1.79 5.98 -8.80
N GLU A 94 -0.52 5.97 -8.40
CA GLU A 94 0.59 5.48 -9.24
C GLU A 94 0.45 3.98 -9.55
N LEU A 95 0.10 3.14 -8.57
CA LEU A 95 -0.11 1.71 -8.79
C LEU A 95 -1.19 1.45 -9.84
N LEU A 96 -2.30 2.18 -9.79
CA LEU A 96 -3.39 2.05 -10.76
C LEU A 96 -2.98 2.56 -12.14
N ASP A 97 -2.31 3.71 -12.22
CA ASP A 97 -1.83 4.28 -13.48
C ASP A 97 -0.84 3.34 -14.19
N ASP A 98 0.02 2.67 -13.41
CA ASP A 98 1.02 1.72 -13.90
C ASP A 98 0.47 0.29 -14.07
N GLY A 99 -0.85 0.11 -13.98
CA GLY A 99 -1.52 -1.13 -14.38
C GLY A 99 -1.57 -2.23 -13.32
N ALA A 100 -1.43 -1.90 -12.02
CA ALA A 100 -1.73 -2.86 -10.97
C ALA A 100 -3.19 -3.36 -11.10
N PRO A 101 -3.45 -4.67 -10.93
CA PRO A 101 -4.75 -5.27 -11.23
C PRO A 101 -5.84 -4.93 -10.18
N GLY A 102 -5.50 -4.15 -9.16
CA GLY A 102 -6.32 -3.82 -8.01
C GLY A 102 -5.42 -3.52 -6.80
N PHE A 103 -5.97 -3.59 -5.59
CA PHE A 103 -5.23 -3.41 -4.35
C PHE A 103 -5.90 -4.13 -3.17
N HIS A 104 -5.10 -4.46 -2.16
CA HIS A 104 -5.55 -4.99 -0.88
C HIS A 104 -5.17 -4.02 0.24
N ILE A 105 -6.14 -3.52 1.02
CA ILE A 105 -5.88 -2.52 2.06
C ILE A 105 -5.98 -3.15 3.45
N TYR A 106 -4.92 -2.99 4.24
CA TYR A 106 -4.91 -3.31 5.67
C TYR A 106 -5.54 -2.16 6.47
N CYS A 107 -6.84 -2.23 6.75
CA CYS A 107 -7.55 -1.13 7.41
C CYS A 107 -7.20 -0.95 8.91
N LEU A 108 -6.69 -1.98 9.60
CA LEU A 108 -6.33 -1.98 11.03
C LEU A 108 -7.35 -1.25 11.96
N ASN A 109 -8.65 -1.44 11.72
CA ASN A 109 -9.75 -0.76 12.43
C ASN A 109 -9.75 0.78 12.33
N LYS A 110 -8.96 1.36 11.43
CA LYS A 110 -8.85 2.80 11.14
C LYS A 110 -9.37 3.09 9.73
N SER A 111 -10.70 3.08 9.59
CA SER A 111 -11.36 3.26 8.29
C SER A 111 -11.25 4.67 7.73
N LYS A 112 -11.08 5.72 8.56
CA LYS A 112 -11.14 7.11 8.09
C LYS A 112 -10.08 7.45 7.04
N VAL A 113 -8.81 7.12 7.30
CA VAL A 113 -7.68 7.40 6.38
C VAL A 113 -7.85 6.62 5.07
N VAL A 114 -8.32 5.38 5.16
CA VAL A 114 -8.59 4.52 4.01
C VAL A 114 -9.72 5.10 3.16
N ILE A 115 -10.85 5.44 3.79
CA ILE A 115 -12.03 5.99 3.11
C ILE A 115 -11.65 7.28 2.39
N GLU A 116 -10.92 8.17 3.05
CA GLU A 116 -10.50 9.45 2.48
C GLU A 116 -9.63 9.26 1.22
N ALA A 117 -8.64 8.36 1.25
CA ALA A 117 -7.84 8.05 0.07
C ALA A 117 -8.68 7.45 -1.06
N LEU A 118 -9.62 6.55 -0.74
CA LEU A 118 -10.52 5.93 -1.73
C LEU A 118 -11.50 6.92 -2.34
N GLU A 119 -12.03 7.86 -1.55
CA GLU A 119 -12.93 8.91 -2.03
C GLU A 119 -12.22 9.83 -3.04
N ARG A 120 -10.95 10.18 -2.78
CA ARG A 120 -10.14 10.95 -3.72
C ARG A 120 -9.91 10.19 -5.04
N LEU A 121 -9.53 8.91 -4.98
CA LEU A 121 -9.38 8.07 -6.18
C LEU A 121 -10.67 7.98 -7.00
N ARG A 122 -11.84 7.95 -6.33
CA ARG A 122 -13.15 7.98 -7.01
C ARG A 122 -13.41 9.33 -7.68
N ALA A 123 -13.13 10.42 -6.98
CA ALA A 123 -13.30 11.78 -7.51
C ALA A 123 -12.44 12.01 -8.77
N ASP A 124 -11.25 11.42 -8.81
CA ASP A 124 -10.34 11.50 -9.96
C ASP A 124 -10.67 10.49 -11.07
N GLY A 125 -11.71 9.68 -10.91
CA GLY A 125 -12.12 8.67 -11.90
C GLY A 125 -11.19 7.47 -12.03
N ARG A 126 -10.19 7.34 -11.14
CA ARG A 126 -9.18 6.27 -11.11
C ARG A 126 -9.71 4.97 -10.52
N PHE A 127 -10.81 5.04 -9.77
CA PHE A 127 -11.44 3.88 -9.16
C PHE A 127 -12.97 3.93 -9.28
N ARG A 128 -13.55 2.81 -9.73
CA ARG A 128 -14.99 2.55 -9.64
C ARG A 128 -15.18 1.31 -8.77
N ALA A 129 -15.87 1.45 -7.65
CA ALA A 129 -16.41 0.28 -6.98
C ALA A 129 -17.50 -0.29 -7.89
N GLY A 130 -17.33 -1.56 -8.28
CA GLY A 130 -18.35 -2.31 -9.02
C GLY A 130 -19.66 -2.40 -8.24
#